data_AF-A0A6N2L438-F1
#
_entry.id   AF-A0A6N2L438-F1
#
_cell.length_a   1.000
_cell.length_b   1.000
_cell.length_c   1.000
_cell.angle_alpha   90.00
_cell.angle_beta   90.00
_cell.angle_gamma   90.00
#
_symmetry.space_group_name_H-M   'P 1'
#
loop_
_entity.id
_entity.type
_entity.pdbx_description
1 polymer ?
#
loop_
_entity_poly.entity_id
_entity_poly.type
_entity_poly.pdbx_seq_one_letter_code
_entity_poly.pdbx_strand_id
1 'polypeptide(L)'
;MSIMAEPPAELTSQNSNPTPEQQKPTATPEQLVAKSIAPVKPQFLRPPPSRTSQNDTASSTVSDSNNISKSNTNTTSVVAKEKKSKRQLKRERQQEKKSAVSLCPELAKTGNVDSCPYKNNCRFNHDLEAFKAQKPEDLEGECPFVDGEGSCCPYGLACRFYGTHKGNDGVRNGKKQLSEINGLTKDVQKLLWKNKMKFLKADSVLKSLGLL
;
A
#
# COMPACT_ATOMS: atom_id res chain seq x y z
N MET A 1 6.60 55.35 27.39
CA MET A 1 5.37 55.63 26.63
C MET A 1 5.80 55.79 25.20
N SER A 2 5.64 54.80 24.33
CA SER A 2 4.42 54.46 23.58
C SER A 2 4.75 54.57 22.10
N ILE A 3 4.86 53.37 21.52
CA ILE A 3 4.66 52.87 20.17
C ILE A 3 3.81 53.74 19.20
N MET A 4 4.07 53.55 17.90
CA MET A 4 3.22 53.71 16.69
C MET A 4 3.30 55.09 16.01
N ALA A 5 3.28 55.26 14.68
CA ALA A 5 3.37 54.40 13.51
C ALA A 5 3.39 55.35 12.29
N GLU A 6 4.16 55.03 11.23
CA GLU A 6 4.00 55.65 9.89
C GLU A 6 3.84 54.55 8.83
N PRO A 7 2.96 54.74 7.82
CA PRO A 7 2.49 53.67 6.93
C PRO A 7 3.37 53.48 5.67
N PRO A 8 3.39 52.27 5.06
CA PRO A 8 4.17 52.00 3.86
C PRO A 8 3.42 52.29 2.55
N ALA A 9 4.22 52.62 1.54
CA ALA A 9 3.86 53.04 0.19
C ALA A 9 3.19 51.97 -0.68
N GLU A 10 2.25 52.42 -1.50
CA GLU A 10 1.70 51.72 -2.67
C GLU A 10 2.79 51.41 -3.71
N LEU A 11 2.83 50.17 -4.18
CA LEU A 11 3.60 49.75 -5.35
C LEU A 11 2.63 49.40 -6.48
N THR A 12 2.66 50.24 -7.51
CA THR A 12 1.88 50.15 -8.74
C THR A 12 2.38 49.00 -9.62
N SER A 13 1.43 48.16 -10.06
CA SER A 13 1.62 47.03 -10.97
C SER A 13 2.26 47.40 -12.30
N GLN A 14 3.28 46.63 -12.72
CA GLN A 14 3.69 46.54 -14.13
C GLN A 14 3.05 45.32 -14.79
N ASN A 15 2.41 45.61 -15.90
CA ASN A 15 1.67 44.74 -16.79
C ASN A 15 2.63 43.98 -17.72
N SER A 16 2.58 42.65 -17.70
CA SER A 16 3.27 41.78 -18.66
C SER A 16 2.29 40.72 -19.16
N ASN A 17 1.87 40.90 -20.41
CA ASN A 17 0.95 40.04 -21.16
C ASN A 17 1.59 38.65 -21.41
N PRO A 18 0.89 37.50 -21.26
CA PRO A 18 1.44 36.20 -21.57
C PRO A 18 1.11 35.73 -23.01
N THR A 19 2.12 35.13 -23.63
CA THR A 19 2.11 34.40 -24.92
C THR A 19 1.18 33.17 -24.86
N PRO A 20 0.51 32.77 -25.97
CA PRO A 20 -0.61 31.85 -25.92
C PRO A 20 -0.18 30.39 -25.74
N GLU A 21 -0.64 29.78 -24.66
CA GLU A 21 -0.49 28.36 -24.36
C GLU A 21 -1.47 27.53 -25.21
N GLN A 22 -0.94 26.51 -25.87
CA GLN A 22 -1.63 25.68 -26.85
C GLN A 22 -2.68 24.79 -26.14
N GLN A 23 -3.93 25.25 -26.10
CA GLN A 23 -5.04 24.51 -25.54
C GLN A 23 -5.39 23.31 -26.43
N LYS A 24 -5.11 22.10 -25.93
CA LYS A 24 -5.67 20.87 -26.47
C LYS A 24 -7.18 20.87 -26.21
N PRO A 25 -8.04 20.52 -27.18
CA PRO A 25 -9.49 20.58 -26.98
C PRO A 25 -9.92 19.67 -25.83
N THR A 26 -10.50 20.26 -24.79
CA THR A 26 -11.09 19.54 -23.66
C THR A 26 -12.34 18.84 -24.15
N ALA A 27 -12.39 17.51 -24.00
CA ALA A 27 -13.57 16.72 -24.32
C ALA A 27 -14.80 17.24 -23.56
N THR A 28 -15.97 17.22 -24.21
CA THR A 28 -17.22 17.66 -23.58
C THR A 28 -17.60 16.72 -22.42
N PRO A 29 -18.35 17.19 -21.40
CA PRO A 29 -18.75 16.35 -20.27
C PRO A 29 -19.54 15.11 -20.70
N GLU A 30 -20.34 15.20 -21.76
CA GLU A 30 -21.07 14.07 -22.34
C GLU A 30 -20.13 12.99 -22.90
N GLN A 31 -19.03 13.40 -23.54
CA GLN A 31 -18.01 12.45 -24.05
C GLN A 31 -17.23 11.77 -22.93
N LEU A 32 -17.05 12.43 -21.78
CA LEU A 32 -16.42 11.84 -20.60
C LEU A 32 -17.34 10.79 -19.97
N VAL A 33 -18.62 11.10 -19.83
CA VAL A 33 -19.63 10.15 -19.31
C VAL A 33 -19.77 8.94 -20.23
N ALA A 34 -19.79 9.13 -21.55
CA ALA A 34 -19.82 8.03 -22.52
C ALA A 34 -18.59 7.10 -22.43
N LYS A 35 -17.46 7.62 -21.95
CA LYS A 35 -16.22 6.87 -21.69
C LYS A 35 -16.12 6.36 -20.24
N SER A 36 -17.17 6.50 -19.45
CA SER A 36 -17.19 6.15 -18.03
C SER A 36 -16.16 6.92 -17.19
N ILE A 37 -15.85 8.16 -17.59
CA ILE A 37 -14.94 9.08 -16.90
C ILE A 37 -15.78 10.16 -16.20
N ALA A 38 -15.53 10.39 -14.91
CA ALA A 38 -16.21 11.44 -14.16
C ALA A 38 -15.86 12.84 -14.72
N PRO A 39 -16.86 13.69 -15.03
CA PRO A 39 -16.63 15.04 -15.55
C PRO A 39 -16.15 15.98 -14.43
N VAL A 40 -14.85 15.99 -14.16
CA VAL A 40 -14.17 16.87 -13.21
C VAL A 40 -13.54 18.04 -13.96
N LYS A 41 -13.65 19.27 -13.42
CA LYS A 41 -12.99 20.44 -14.03
C LYS A 41 -11.46 20.23 -14.02
N PRO A 42 -10.74 20.59 -15.10
CA PRO A 42 -9.31 20.30 -15.24
C PRO A 42 -8.45 20.95 -14.15
N GLN A 43 -8.87 22.11 -13.60
CA GLN A 43 -8.19 22.80 -12.50
C GLN A 43 -8.11 21.99 -11.19
N PHE A 44 -8.94 20.96 -11.02
CA PHE A 44 -8.91 20.07 -9.84
C PHE A 44 -8.20 18.73 -10.12
N LEU A 45 -7.72 18.51 -11.34
CA LEU A 45 -6.93 17.34 -11.69
C LEU A 45 -5.45 17.65 -11.50
N ARG A 46 -4.75 16.78 -10.78
CA ARG A 46 -3.29 16.87 -10.72
C ARG A 46 -2.72 16.60 -12.11
N PRO A 47 -1.81 17.45 -12.64
CA PRO A 47 -1.19 17.19 -13.92
C PRO A 47 -0.51 15.82 -13.89
N PRO A 48 -0.65 15.01 -14.96
CA PRO A 48 0.00 13.72 -15.02
C PRO A 48 1.51 13.91 -14.90
N PRO A 49 2.23 13.05 -14.15
CA PRO A 49 3.69 13.13 -14.09
C PRO A 49 4.24 13.05 -15.51
N SER A 50 5.23 13.90 -15.82
CA SER A 50 5.88 13.94 -17.13
C SER A 50 6.44 12.54 -17.41
N ARG A 51 5.74 11.79 -18.27
CA ARG A 51 6.28 10.55 -18.78
C ARG A 51 7.37 10.96 -19.75
N THR A 52 8.63 10.69 -19.41
CA THR A 52 9.70 10.62 -20.42
C THR A 52 9.37 9.42 -21.30
N SER A 53 8.57 9.68 -22.33
CA SER A 53 8.12 8.67 -23.28
C SER A 53 9.31 8.31 -24.16
N GLN A 54 10.01 7.23 -23.82
CA GLN A 54 10.61 6.40 -24.85
C GLN A 54 9.44 5.71 -25.55
N ASN A 55 8.93 6.37 -26.59
CA ASN A 55 8.06 5.73 -27.56
C ASN A 55 8.96 4.91 -28.49
N ASP A 56 8.79 3.60 -28.48
CA ASP A 56 8.72 2.86 -29.73
C ASP A 56 7.53 1.90 -29.66
N THR A 57 6.46 2.39 -30.28
CA THR A 57 5.57 1.68 -31.21
C THR A 57 4.64 0.59 -30.67
N ALA A 58 3.34 0.90 -30.74
CA ALA A 58 2.25 -0.04 -30.64
C ALA A 58 2.08 -0.86 -31.94
N SER A 59 1.76 -2.14 -31.73
CA SER A 59 1.04 -3.06 -32.63
C SER A 59 1.79 -3.66 -33.82
N SER A 60 2.07 -4.97 -33.71
CA SER A 60 1.64 -6.04 -34.64
C SER A 60 2.71 -7.15 -34.78
N THR A 61 2.25 -8.38 -34.52
CA THR A 61 2.61 -9.64 -35.20
C THR A 61 4.09 -10.01 -35.43
N VAL A 62 4.49 -11.11 -34.75
CA VAL A 62 5.46 -12.17 -35.11
C VAL A 62 6.73 -11.83 -35.92
N SER A 63 7.89 -12.24 -35.38
CA SER A 63 8.92 -13.10 -35.99
C SER A 63 10.36 -12.70 -35.64
N ASP A 64 11.18 -13.72 -35.48
CA ASP A 64 12.58 -13.77 -35.05
C ASP A 64 13.58 -12.93 -35.87
N SER A 65 14.64 -12.47 -35.18
CA SER A 65 16.07 -12.64 -35.53
C SER A 65 16.95 -11.41 -35.23
N ASN A 66 17.96 -11.65 -34.38
CA ASN A 66 19.36 -11.15 -34.37
C ASN A 66 19.73 -9.89 -35.19
N ASN A 67 20.38 -8.89 -34.57
CA ASN A 67 21.85 -8.75 -34.47
C ASN A 67 22.24 -7.38 -33.86
N ILE A 68 23.43 -7.38 -33.27
CA ILE A 68 24.22 -6.37 -32.57
C ILE A 68 24.39 -5.03 -33.32
N SER A 69 24.46 -3.92 -32.58
CA SER A 69 25.56 -2.94 -32.71
C SER A 69 25.67 -2.00 -31.51
N LYS A 70 26.91 -1.94 -30.99
CA LYS A 70 27.40 -0.99 -30.00
C LYS A 70 27.28 0.44 -30.52
N SER A 71 26.86 1.38 -29.68
CA SER A 71 27.36 2.74 -29.75
C SER A 71 27.55 3.31 -28.36
N ASN A 72 28.73 3.87 -28.19
CA ASN A 72 29.36 4.30 -26.95
C ASN A 72 29.11 5.81 -26.83
N THR A 73 28.37 6.26 -25.81
CA THR A 73 28.38 7.68 -25.43
C THR A 73 28.38 7.82 -23.90
N ASN A 74 29.54 8.22 -23.39
CA ASN A 74 29.73 8.70 -22.03
C ASN A 74 28.97 10.02 -21.87
N THR A 75 28.10 10.15 -20.86
CA THR A 75 27.90 11.40 -20.10
C THR A 75 27.07 11.17 -18.82
N THR A 76 27.72 11.44 -17.68
CA THR A 76 27.18 12.00 -16.42
C THR A 76 26.08 11.24 -15.65
N SER A 77 26.56 10.41 -14.71
CA SER A 77 26.07 10.20 -13.33
C SER A 77 24.64 10.65 -12.96
N VAL A 78 23.66 9.82 -13.29
CA VAL A 78 22.48 9.57 -12.45
C VAL A 78 22.50 8.09 -12.19
N VAL A 79 22.59 7.66 -10.93
CA VAL A 79 22.81 6.26 -10.51
C VAL A 79 21.88 5.34 -11.29
N ALA A 80 22.40 4.77 -12.37
CA ALA A 80 21.73 3.72 -13.12
C ALA A 80 21.60 2.58 -12.13
N LYS A 81 20.39 2.35 -11.61
CA LYS A 81 20.08 1.08 -10.98
C LYS A 81 20.22 0.06 -12.09
N GLU A 82 21.42 -0.48 -12.26
CA GLU A 82 21.68 -1.64 -13.08
C GLU A 82 20.60 -2.66 -12.73
N LYS A 83 19.95 -3.21 -13.76
CA LYS A 83 18.91 -4.21 -13.59
C LYS A 83 19.58 -5.46 -13.02
N LYS A 84 19.69 -5.53 -11.69
CA LYS A 84 20.27 -6.66 -10.97
C LYS A 84 19.57 -7.94 -11.44
N SER A 85 20.36 -8.99 -11.64
CA SER A 85 19.82 -10.29 -12.02
C SER A 85 18.77 -10.77 -11.01
N LYS A 86 17.74 -11.49 -11.49
CA LYS A 86 16.70 -12.10 -10.64
C LYS A 86 17.30 -12.94 -9.50
N ARG A 87 18.46 -13.57 -9.73
CA ARG A 87 19.18 -14.35 -8.71
C ARG A 87 19.81 -13.46 -7.63
N GLN A 88 20.36 -12.31 -8.03
CA GLN A 88 20.93 -11.33 -7.10
C GLN A 88 19.85 -10.73 -6.21
N LEU A 89 18.72 -10.31 -6.79
CA LEU A 89 17.56 -9.81 -6.03
C LEU A 89 17.03 -10.83 -5.01
N LYS A 90 17.02 -12.12 -5.37
CA LYS A 90 16.64 -13.20 -4.45
C LYS A 90 17.62 -13.32 -3.27
N ARG A 91 18.93 -13.22 -3.54
CA ARG A 91 19.98 -13.27 -2.51
C ARG A 91 19.89 -12.05 -1.58
N GLU A 92 19.73 -10.86 -2.14
CA GLU A 92 19.57 -9.62 -1.37
C GLU A 92 18.35 -9.67 -0.46
N ARG A 93 17.18 -10.12 -0.97
CA ARG A 93 15.97 -10.31 -0.16
C ARG A 93 16.16 -11.33 0.97
N GLN A 94 16.99 -12.36 0.77
CA GLN A 94 17.29 -13.32 1.83
C GLN A 94 18.22 -12.72 2.88
N GLN A 95 19.18 -11.89 2.47
CA GLN A 95 20.09 -11.19 3.37
C GLN A 95 19.35 -10.15 4.21
N GLU A 96 18.46 -9.38 3.59
CA GLU A 96 17.60 -8.40 4.27
C GLU A 96 16.75 -9.05 5.36
N LYS A 97 16.19 -10.25 5.10
CA LYS A 97 15.44 -11.00 6.11
C LYS A 97 16.27 -11.44 7.31
N LYS A 98 17.58 -11.63 7.14
CA LYS A 98 18.51 -11.99 8.22
C LYS A 98 19.14 -10.77 8.90
N SER A 99 18.95 -9.58 8.32
CA SER A 99 19.46 -8.34 8.90
C SER A 99 18.76 -8.02 10.23
N ALA A 100 19.40 -7.18 11.04
CA ALA A 100 18.85 -6.72 12.31
C ALA A 100 17.54 -5.92 12.16
N VAL A 101 17.19 -5.44 10.95
CA VAL A 101 15.89 -4.79 10.66
C VAL A 101 14.73 -5.80 10.71
N SER A 102 14.98 -7.06 10.35
CA SER A 102 13.94 -8.06 10.13
C SER A 102 13.88 -9.09 11.25
N LEU A 103 13.18 -8.75 12.32
CA LEU A 103 12.90 -9.66 13.44
C LEU A 103 11.91 -10.78 13.02
N CYS A 104 12.08 -11.97 13.58
CA CYS A 104 11.15 -13.07 13.39
C CYS A 104 9.71 -12.66 13.82
N PRO A 105 8.68 -12.88 12.98
CA PRO A 105 7.31 -12.45 13.29
C PRO A 105 6.71 -13.08 14.55
N GLU A 106 7.20 -14.25 14.95
CA GLU A 106 6.77 -14.87 16.20
C GLU A 106 7.43 -14.21 17.39
N LEU A 107 8.74 -13.97 17.32
CA LEU A 107 9.47 -13.22 18.35
C LEU A 107 8.96 -11.79 18.51
N ALA A 108 8.62 -11.14 17.39
CA ALA A 108 8.02 -9.82 17.42
C ALA A 108 6.72 -9.80 18.21
N LYS A 109 5.97 -10.91 18.24
CA LYS A 109 4.69 -11.02 18.95
C LYS A 109 4.84 -11.46 20.40
N THR A 110 5.74 -12.39 20.68
CA THR A 110 5.87 -13.07 22.00
C THR A 110 6.99 -12.50 22.86
N GLY A 111 7.94 -11.78 22.27
CA GLY A 111 9.12 -11.26 22.95
C GLY A 111 10.08 -12.31 23.50
N ASN A 112 9.93 -13.59 23.16
CA ASN A 112 10.76 -14.67 23.69
C ASN A 112 11.40 -15.51 22.58
N VAL A 113 12.73 -15.60 22.57
CA VAL A 113 13.56 -16.33 21.58
C VAL A 113 13.16 -17.81 21.44
N ASP A 114 12.70 -18.44 22.51
CA ASP A 114 12.32 -19.86 22.54
C ASP A 114 10.94 -20.15 21.93
N SER A 115 10.13 -19.11 21.72
CA SER A 115 8.78 -19.27 21.17
C SER A 115 8.76 -19.63 19.69
N CYS A 116 9.87 -19.42 18.96
CA CYS A 116 9.94 -19.73 17.54
C CYS A 116 10.12 -21.24 17.31
N PRO A 117 9.27 -21.92 16.51
CA PRO A 117 9.36 -23.35 16.23
C PRO A 117 10.64 -23.69 15.45
N TYR A 118 11.19 -22.70 14.73
CA TYR A 118 12.40 -22.88 13.92
C TYR A 118 13.70 -22.62 14.69
N LYS A 119 13.65 -22.01 15.88
CA LYS A 119 14.82 -21.71 16.74
C LYS A 119 16.00 -21.17 15.90
N ASN A 120 17.13 -21.88 15.85
CA ASN A 120 18.35 -21.47 15.14
C ASN A 120 18.25 -21.58 13.60
N ASN A 121 17.28 -22.31 13.07
CA ASN A 121 17.06 -22.49 11.63
C ASN A 121 16.04 -21.48 11.06
N CYS A 122 15.70 -20.45 11.83
CA CYS A 122 14.76 -19.43 11.38
C CYS A 122 15.31 -18.64 10.19
N ARG A 123 14.42 -18.27 9.28
CA ARG A 123 14.77 -17.42 8.12
C ARG A 123 15.03 -15.97 8.52
N PHE A 124 14.59 -15.58 9.70
CA PHE A 124 14.64 -14.22 10.22
C PHE A 124 15.64 -14.09 11.36
N ASN A 125 15.99 -12.85 11.70
CA ASN A 125 16.87 -12.55 12.83
C ASN A 125 16.13 -12.78 14.17
N HIS A 126 16.86 -13.28 15.18
CA HIS A 126 16.34 -13.59 16.52
C HIS A 126 16.90 -12.69 17.63
N ASP A 127 17.73 -11.73 17.28
CA ASP A 127 18.35 -10.80 18.21
C ASP A 127 17.41 -9.60 18.46
N LEU A 128 16.80 -9.59 19.64
CA LEU A 128 15.88 -8.54 20.08
C LEU A 128 16.60 -7.21 20.34
N GLU A 129 17.85 -7.27 20.80
CA GLU A 129 18.61 -6.07 21.16
C GLU A 129 19.09 -5.35 19.90
N ALA A 130 19.63 -6.10 18.94
CA ALA A 130 20.01 -5.54 17.64
C ALA A 130 18.79 -4.94 16.91
N PHE A 131 17.63 -5.57 17.01
CA PHE A 131 16.40 -5.03 16.44
C PHE A 131 15.99 -3.71 17.11
N LYS A 132 15.99 -3.65 18.45
CA LYS A 132 15.64 -2.42 19.19
C LYS A 132 16.60 -1.27 18.89
N ALA A 133 17.90 -1.55 18.75
CA ALA A 133 18.90 -0.53 18.43
C ALA A 133 18.74 0.07 17.02
N GLN A 134 18.27 -0.74 16.05
CA GLN A 134 18.02 -0.29 14.69
C GLN A 134 16.61 0.29 14.48
N LYS A 135 15.69 0.00 15.41
CA LYS A 135 14.30 0.45 15.34
C LYS A 135 14.25 1.98 15.36
N PRO A 136 13.52 2.62 14.42
CA PRO A 136 13.21 4.04 14.52
C PRO A 136 12.43 4.35 15.79
N GLU A 137 12.52 5.60 16.25
CA GLU A 137 11.74 6.09 17.38
C GLU A 137 10.23 5.89 17.18
N ASP A 138 9.55 5.66 18.30
CA ASP A 138 8.11 5.46 18.32
C ASP A 138 7.37 6.76 17.95
N LEU A 139 6.25 6.61 17.26
CA LEU A 139 5.37 7.72 16.90
C LEU A 139 4.55 8.16 18.11
N GLU A 140 4.23 9.45 18.15
CA GLU A 140 3.31 10.02 19.13
C GLU A 140 1.88 9.49 18.90
N GLY A 141 1.20 9.09 19.98
CA GLY A 141 -0.19 8.60 19.96
C GLY A 141 -0.35 7.17 20.46
N GLU A 142 -1.60 6.74 20.63
CA GLU A 142 -1.96 5.38 21.09
C GLU A 142 -2.04 4.39 19.93
N CYS A 143 -1.66 3.13 20.19
CA CYS A 143 -1.72 2.07 19.21
C CYS A 143 -3.18 1.65 18.94
N PRO A 144 -3.73 1.88 17.73
CA PRO A 144 -5.15 1.57 17.44
C PRO A 144 -5.51 0.09 17.56
N PHE A 145 -4.49 -0.78 17.54
CA PHE A 145 -4.67 -2.22 17.66
C PHE A 145 -4.81 -2.68 19.11
N VAL A 146 -4.34 -1.90 20.08
CA VAL A 146 -4.41 -2.22 21.52
C VAL A 146 -5.76 -1.81 22.09
N ASP A 147 -6.35 -0.74 21.57
CA ASP A 147 -7.63 -0.19 22.06
C ASP A 147 -8.84 -1.04 21.65
N GLY A 148 -8.68 -1.93 20.66
CA GLY A 148 -9.71 -2.86 20.24
C GLY A 148 -9.86 -4.04 21.20
N GLU A 149 -10.83 -3.95 22.12
CA GLU A 149 -11.48 -5.03 22.88
C GLU A 149 -10.66 -6.34 23.03
N GLY A 150 -9.49 -6.26 23.65
CA GLY A 150 -8.68 -7.42 24.05
C GLY A 150 -7.75 -8.01 22.98
N SER A 151 -7.36 -7.24 21.95
CA SER A 151 -6.38 -7.68 20.95
C SER A 151 -4.98 -7.19 21.28
N CYS A 152 -4.03 -8.10 21.42
CA CYS A 152 -2.60 -7.75 21.37
C CYS A 152 -2.29 -7.18 19.97
N CYS A 153 -1.44 -6.14 19.91
CA CYS A 153 -1.04 -5.58 18.62
C CYS A 153 -0.42 -6.67 17.73
N PRO A 154 -0.89 -6.87 16.49
CA PRO A 154 -0.39 -7.95 15.61
C PRO A 154 1.08 -7.76 15.24
N TYR A 155 1.61 -6.55 15.39
CA TYR A 155 3.00 -6.18 15.15
C TYR A 155 3.90 -6.34 16.39
N GLY A 156 3.33 -6.39 17.60
CA GLY A 156 4.06 -6.52 18.87
C GLY A 156 5.24 -5.55 19.00
N LEU A 157 6.44 -6.06 19.27
CA LEU A 157 7.71 -5.32 19.41
C LEU A 157 8.09 -4.49 18.17
N ALA A 158 7.65 -4.91 16.98
CA ALA A 158 7.90 -4.17 15.75
C ALA A 158 6.92 -3.03 15.51
N CYS A 159 5.92 -2.83 16.39
CA CYS A 159 4.99 -1.72 16.28
C CYS A 159 5.70 -0.37 16.48
N ARG A 160 5.33 0.64 15.70
CA ARG A 160 5.81 2.03 15.87
C ARG A 160 5.18 2.76 17.05
N PHE A 161 4.17 2.18 17.70
CA PHE A 161 3.51 2.70 18.90
C PHE A 161 3.80 1.81 20.11
N TYR A 162 4.93 1.10 20.09
CA TYR A 162 5.26 0.11 21.11
C TYR A 162 5.28 0.71 22.53
N GLY A 163 5.74 1.96 22.68
CA GLY A 163 5.71 2.68 23.96
C GLY A 163 4.31 2.82 24.59
N THR A 164 3.23 2.69 23.81
CA THR A 164 1.85 2.70 24.33
C THR A 164 1.30 1.32 24.67
N HIS A 165 2.02 0.26 24.32
CA HIS A 165 1.62 -1.10 24.67
C HIS A 165 1.76 -1.29 26.20
N LYS A 166 0.64 -1.56 26.89
CA LYS A 166 0.59 -1.77 28.35
C LYS A 166 1.09 -3.15 28.79
N GLY A 167 2.17 -3.66 28.18
CA GLY A 167 2.89 -4.85 28.64
C GLY A 167 2.23 -6.21 28.39
N ASN A 168 1.28 -6.31 27.46
CA ASN A 168 0.67 -7.58 27.04
C ASN A 168 1.18 -8.07 25.67
N ASP A 169 2.45 -7.78 25.37
CA ASP A 169 3.15 -8.21 24.16
C ASP A 169 3.56 -9.68 24.27
N GLY A 170 2.60 -10.59 24.23
CA GLY A 170 2.93 -12.01 24.06
C GLY A 170 1.87 -13.02 24.41
N VAL A 171 0.85 -12.62 25.17
CA VAL A 171 -0.24 -13.54 25.49
C VAL A 171 -1.32 -13.42 24.41
N ARG A 172 -1.32 -14.39 23.50
CA ARG A 172 -2.43 -14.64 22.58
C ARG A 172 -3.65 -15.07 23.39
N ASN A 173 -4.35 -14.14 24.03
CA ASN A 173 -5.71 -14.41 24.47
C ASN A 173 -6.53 -14.53 23.18
N GLY A 174 -6.77 -15.79 22.81
CA GLY A 174 -7.22 -16.26 21.49
C GLY A 174 -8.62 -15.85 21.10
N LYS A 175 -8.99 -14.58 21.24
CA LYS A 175 -10.09 -14.00 20.48
C LYS A 175 -9.52 -13.66 19.10
N LYS A 176 -9.31 -14.70 18.28
CA LYS A 176 -9.38 -14.49 16.83
C LYS A 176 -10.76 -13.89 16.63
N GLN A 177 -10.83 -12.58 16.40
CA GLN A 177 -12.03 -12.03 15.80
C GLN A 177 -12.32 -12.96 14.64
N LEU A 178 -13.46 -13.64 14.73
CA LEU A 178 -13.94 -14.45 13.64
C LEU A 178 -14.03 -13.44 12.52
N SER A 179 -13.03 -13.45 11.64
CA SER A 179 -13.11 -12.71 10.39
C SER A 179 -14.45 -13.09 9.79
N GLU A 180 -15.04 -12.17 9.03
CA GLU A 180 -16.22 -12.39 8.21
C GLU A 180 -15.93 -13.47 7.15
N ILE A 181 -15.55 -14.67 7.60
CA ILE A 181 -15.40 -15.86 6.84
C ILE A 181 -16.81 -16.38 6.76
N ASN A 182 -17.23 -16.64 5.53
CA ASN A 182 -18.43 -17.37 5.24
C ASN A 182 -18.43 -18.69 6.03
N GLY A 183 -19.07 -18.70 7.20
CA GLY A 183 -19.15 -19.83 8.11
C GLY A 183 -20.03 -20.96 7.60
N LEU A 184 -20.54 -20.86 6.36
CA LEU A 184 -21.30 -21.92 5.72
C LEU A 184 -20.39 -23.11 5.42
N THR A 185 -20.85 -24.31 5.77
CA THR A 185 -20.15 -25.55 5.46
C THR A 185 -20.00 -25.72 3.94
N LYS A 186 -18.95 -26.41 3.50
CA LYS A 186 -18.67 -26.62 2.07
C LYS A 186 -19.85 -27.25 1.32
N ASP A 187 -20.65 -28.08 1.98
CA ASP A 187 -21.81 -28.72 1.35
C ASP A 187 -22.98 -27.74 1.16
N VAL A 188 -23.19 -26.83 2.12
CA VAL A 188 -24.14 -25.70 1.95
C VAL A 188 -23.67 -24.77 0.84
N GLN A 189 -22.37 -24.47 0.78
CA GLN A 189 -21.79 -23.68 -0.32
C GLN A 189 -22.01 -24.35 -1.69
N LYS A 190 -21.80 -25.66 -1.81
CA LYS A 190 -22.08 -26.41 -3.05
C LYS A 190 -23.56 -26.38 -3.44
N LEU A 191 -24.47 -26.48 -2.47
CA LEU A 191 -25.92 -26.38 -2.71
C LEU A 191 -26.30 -25.00 -3.22
N LEU A 192 -25.72 -23.94 -2.66
CA LEU A 192 -25.91 -22.56 -3.10
C LEU A 192 -25.36 -22.33 -4.51
N TRP A 193 -24.14 -22.78 -4.81
CA TRP A 193 -23.55 -22.68 -6.15
C TRP A 193 -24.37 -23.42 -7.22
N LYS A 194 -25.01 -24.53 -6.83
CA LYS A 194 -25.89 -25.30 -7.71
C LYS A 194 -27.34 -24.79 -7.70
N ASN A 195 -27.65 -23.76 -6.93
CA ASN A 195 -29.00 -23.24 -6.70
C ASN A 195 -30.02 -24.34 -6.31
N LYS A 196 -29.59 -25.28 -5.46
CA LYS A 196 -30.40 -26.41 -4.96
C LYS A 196 -30.77 -26.27 -3.49
N MET A 197 -30.41 -25.14 -2.87
CA MET A 197 -30.68 -24.89 -1.47
C MET A 197 -32.14 -24.44 -1.30
N LYS A 198 -32.86 -25.04 -0.34
CA LYS A 198 -34.25 -24.69 -0.06
C LYS A 198 -34.29 -23.59 0.99
N PHE A 199 -34.86 -22.44 0.64
CA PHE A 199 -34.92 -21.28 1.53
C PHE A 199 -36.31 -21.15 2.16
N LEU A 200 -36.67 -22.04 3.07
CA LEU A 200 -38.02 -22.08 3.67
C LEU A 200 -38.50 -20.73 4.21
N LYS A 201 -37.60 -19.94 4.82
CA LYS A 201 -37.91 -18.59 5.33
C LYS A 201 -38.18 -17.59 4.21
N ALA A 202 -37.33 -17.58 3.18
CA ALA A 202 -37.52 -16.69 2.04
C ALA A 202 -38.77 -17.08 1.25
N ASP A 203 -38.99 -18.38 1.02
CA ASP A 203 -40.17 -18.91 0.34
C ASP A 203 -41.47 -18.53 1.08
N SER A 204 -41.47 -18.56 2.42
CA SER A 204 -42.63 -18.10 3.21
C SER A 204 -42.91 -16.61 3.02
N VAL A 205 -41.87 -15.78 2.96
CA VAL A 205 -42.02 -14.34 2.72
C VAL A 205 -42.48 -14.08 1.29
N LEU A 206 -41.90 -14.75 0.29
CA LEU A 206 -42.31 -14.63 -1.10
C LEU A 206 -43.78 -15.06 -1.31
N LYS A 207 -44.23 -16.11 -0.62
CA LYS A 207 -45.65 -16.50 -0.59
C LYS A 207 -46.54 -15.42 0.01
N SER A 208 -46.12 -14.79 1.10
CA SER A 208 -46.89 -13.68 1.70
C SER A 208 -46.97 -12.45 0.80
N LEU A 209 -45.97 -12.27 -0.07
CA LEU A 209 -45.90 -11.19 -1.05
C LEU A 209 -46.55 -11.54 -2.41
N GLY A 210 -47.06 -12.78 -2.58
CA GLY A 210 -47.69 -13.24 -3.83
C GLY A 210 -46.72 -13.43 -5.01
N LEU A 211 -45.42 -13.58 -4.74
CA LEU A 211 -44.37 -13.74 -5.75
C LEU A 211 -44.01 -15.21 -6.04
N LEU A 212 -44.69 -16.15 -5.37
CA LEU A 212 -44.39 -17.59 -5.40
C LEU A 212 -45.67 -18.41 -5.35
#